data_AF-A0A354HUW5-F1
#
_entry.id   AF-A0A354HUW5-F1
#
_cell.length_a   1.000
_cell.length_b   1.000
_cell.length_c   1.000
_cell.angle_alpha   90.00
_cell.angle_beta   90.00
_cell.angle_gamma   90.00
#
_symmetry.space_group_name_H-M   'P 1'
#
loop_
_entity.id
_entity.type
_entity.pdbx_description
1 polymer ?
#
loop_
_entity_poly.entity_id
_entity_poly.type
_entity_poly.pdbx_seq_one_letter_code
_entity_poly.pdbx_strand_id
1 'polypeptide(L)'
;YRWSSYHDYLDNSGEPLLNTEFLFNLFGLDSILARSKFISYTAESNDDSYVDCEPEKSEEDELRKQIERLVRTQFNHDLSHISSMDYNRRKEIIAYIVANSSLSYAQLGRILNLSKYSIYRACKKTGEQQKQVND
;
A
#
# COMPACT_ATOMS: atom_id res chain seq x y z
N TYR A 1 -10.36 -19.74 15.71
CA TYR A 1 -10.10 -18.39 15.18
C TYR A 1 -9.97 -17.41 16.34
N ARG A 2 -8.77 -16.88 16.62
CA ARG A 2 -8.54 -16.05 17.83
C ARG A 2 -9.03 -14.60 17.69
N TRP A 3 -9.03 -14.06 16.46
CA TRP A 3 -9.31 -12.64 16.20
C TRP A 3 -10.69 -12.39 15.57
N SER A 4 -11.54 -13.40 15.51
CA SER A 4 -12.92 -13.28 15.03
C SER A 4 -13.89 -13.48 16.19
N SER A 5 -15.08 -12.92 16.07
CA SER A 5 -16.25 -13.23 16.93
C SER A 5 -16.83 -14.63 16.71
N TYR A 6 -16.14 -15.52 15.98
CA TYR A 6 -16.59 -16.91 15.72
C TYR A 6 -17.04 -17.65 16.99
N HIS A 7 -16.31 -17.47 18.10
CA HIS A 7 -16.66 -18.10 19.37
C HIS A 7 -17.98 -17.58 19.96
N ASP A 8 -18.35 -16.31 19.71
CA ASP A 8 -19.60 -15.73 20.18
C ASP A 8 -20.82 -16.42 19.53
N TYR A 9 -20.68 -16.88 18.29
CA TYR A 9 -21.71 -17.66 17.59
C TYR A 9 -21.87 -19.08 18.14
N LEU A 10 -20.83 -19.65 18.77
CA LEU A 10 -20.84 -21.05 19.23
C LEU A 10 -21.22 -21.21 20.69
N ASP A 11 -20.79 -20.29 21.54
CA ASP A 11 -20.82 -20.44 23.00
C ASP A 11 -22.02 -19.74 23.63
N ASN A 12 -22.92 -19.19 22.80
CA ASN A 12 -24.15 -18.52 23.20
C ASN A 12 -23.86 -17.53 24.35
N SER A 13 -22.84 -16.69 24.17
CA SER A 13 -22.20 -15.87 25.19
C SER A 13 -23.13 -14.81 25.84
N GLY A 14 -24.40 -14.78 25.46
CA GLY A 14 -25.40 -13.84 25.96
C GLY A 14 -25.30 -12.47 25.30
N GLU A 15 -24.57 -12.35 24.19
CA GLU A 15 -24.46 -11.12 23.41
C GLU A 15 -25.85 -10.71 22.88
N PRO A 16 -26.42 -9.58 23.35
CA PRO A 16 -27.83 -9.25 23.11
C PRO A 16 -28.13 -8.91 21.65
N LEU A 17 -27.11 -8.65 20.84
CA LEU A 17 -27.22 -8.35 19.42
C LEU A 17 -27.11 -9.61 18.53
N LEU A 18 -26.80 -10.77 19.10
CA LEU A 18 -26.53 -11.99 18.35
C LEU A 18 -27.71 -12.97 18.40
N ASN A 19 -28.43 -13.10 17.29
CA ASN A 19 -29.46 -14.14 17.14
C ASN A 19 -28.85 -15.40 16.52
N THR A 20 -28.26 -16.25 17.37
CA THR A 20 -27.62 -17.52 16.97
C THR A 20 -28.63 -18.52 16.41
N GLU A 21 -29.86 -18.52 16.92
CA GLU A 21 -30.95 -19.38 16.44
C GLU A 21 -31.31 -19.09 14.98
N PHE A 22 -31.45 -17.80 14.62
CA PHE A 22 -31.67 -17.39 13.24
C PHE A 22 -30.55 -17.86 12.31
N LEU A 23 -29.29 -17.70 12.74
CA LEU A 23 -28.12 -18.14 11.95
C LEU A 23 -28.11 -19.65 11.75
N PHE A 24 -28.34 -20.44 12.80
CA PHE A 24 -28.33 -21.90 12.72
C PHE A 24 -29.51 -22.43 11.88
N ASN A 25 -30.66 -21.77 11.90
CA ASN A 25 -31.80 -22.17 11.08
C ASN A 25 -31.51 -22.15 9.56
N LEU A 26 -30.47 -21.44 9.10
CA LEU A 26 -29.97 -21.53 7.72
C LEU A 26 -29.41 -22.93 7.37
N PHE A 27 -28.99 -23.70 8.36
CA PHE A 27 -28.37 -25.03 8.20
C PHE A 27 -29.35 -26.19 8.53
N GLY A 28 -30.51 -25.89 9.10
CA GLY A 28 -31.59 -26.84 9.38
C GLY A 28 -32.42 -26.49 10.61
N LEU A 29 -33.56 -27.16 10.79
CA LEU A 29 -34.49 -26.95 11.91
C LEU A 29 -34.07 -27.67 13.20
N ASP A 30 -33.25 -28.71 13.10
CA ASP A 30 -32.67 -29.38 14.26
C ASP A 30 -31.46 -28.58 14.72
N SER A 31 -31.54 -28.00 15.92
CA SER A 31 -30.53 -27.06 16.44
C SER A 31 -29.15 -27.70 16.62
N ILE A 32 -29.10 -28.98 16.99
CA ILE A 32 -27.85 -29.71 17.21
C ILE A 32 -27.17 -29.98 15.86
N LEU A 33 -27.95 -30.47 14.90
CA LEU A 33 -27.48 -30.76 13.55
C LEU A 33 -27.08 -29.48 12.81
N ALA A 34 -27.87 -28.42 12.94
CA ALA A 34 -27.62 -27.11 12.35
C ALA A 34 -26.31 -26.50 12.84
N ARG A 35 -26.07 -26.54 14.17
CA ARG A 35 -24.80 -26.10 14.76
C ARG A 35 -23.62 -26.91 14.23
N SER A 36 -23.75 -28.23 14.14
CA SER A 36 -22.70 -29.08 13.57
C SER A 36 -22.36 -28.70 12.12
N LYS A 37 -23.38 -28.46 11.29
CA LYS A 37 -23.21 -28.05 9.89
C LYS A 37 -22.58 -26.66 9.74
N PHE A 38 -22.95 -25.72 10.60
CA PHE A 38 -22.32 -24.39 10.63
C PHE A 38 -20.82 -24.49 10.92
N ILE A 39 -20.44 -25.27 11.93
CA ILE A 39 -19.02 -25.52 12.26
C ILE A 39 -18.30 -26.12 11.05
N SER A 40 -18.89 -27.15 10.43
CA SER A 40 -18.30 -27.79 9.25
C SER A 40 -18.12 -26.82 8.08
N TYR A 41 -19.15 -26.01 7.78
CA TYR A 41 -19.11 -25.03 6.70
C TYR A 41 -18.04 -23.95 6.92
N THR A 42 -17.96 -23.40 8.14
CA THR A 42 -16.97 -22.34 8.46
C THR A 42 -15.54 -22.85 8.51
N ALA A 43 -15.33 -24.16 8.65
CA ALA A 43 -14.01 -24.79 8.64
C ALA A 43 -13.62 -25.34 7.26
N GLU A 44 -14.53 -25.31 6.28
CA GLU A 44 -14.27 -25.78 4.93
C GLU A 44 -13.25 -24.88 4.24
N SER A 45 -12.29 -25.49 3.57
CA SER A 45 -11.31 -24.74 2.76
C SER A 45 -12.01 -24.19 1.53
N ASN A 46 -11.80 -22.92 1.22
CA ASN A 46 -12.32 -22.30 0.01
C ASN A 46 -11.18 -21.76 -0.85
N ASP A 47 -11.45 -21.58 -2.15
CA ASP A 47 -10.51 -21.01 -3.12
C ASP A 47 -10.61 -19.48 -3.16
N ASP A 48 -11.00 -18.84 -2.05
CA ASP A 48 -11.14 -17.38 -1.99
C ASP A 48 -9.76 -16.73 -2.06
N SER A 49 -9.36 -16.32 -3.26
CA SER A 49 -8.24 -15.40 -3.45
C SER A 49 -8.75 -13.98 -3.23
N TYR A 50 -8.38 -13.36 -2.10
CA TYR A 50 -8.62 -11.93 -1.92
C TYR A 50 -7.78 -11.16 -2.95
N VAL A 51 -8.38 -10.16 -3.61
CA VAL A 51 -7.74 -9.40 -4.70
C VAL A 51 -6.42 -8.74 -4.25
N ASP A 52 -6.26 -8.46 -2.95
CA ASP A 52 -5.05 -7.85 -2.38
C ASP A 52 -4.02 -8.87 -1.80
N CYS A 53 -4.21 -10.18 -1.96
CA CYS A 53 -3.34 -11.21 -1.35
C CYS A 53 -2.17 -11.67 -2.23
N GLU A 54 -2.20 -11.39 -3.54
CA GLU A 54 -1.04 -11.59 -4.41
C GLU A 54 -0.23 -10.28 -4.41
N PRO A 55 1.03 -10.24 -3.93
CA PRO A 55 1.90 -9.13 -4.24
C PRO A 55 2.27 -9.26 -5.72
N GLU A 56 1.36 -8.87 -6.62
CA GLU A 56 1.78 -8.46 -7.94
C GLU A 56 2.89 -7.44 -7.71
N LYS A 57 4.13 -7.75 -8.12
CA LYS A 57 5.20 -6.76 -8.17
C LYS A 57 4.67 -5.66 -9.05
N SER A 58 4.18 -4.60 -8.42
CA SER A 58 3.52 -3.51 -9.12
C SER A 58 4.55 -2.96 -10.10
N GLU A 59 4.11 -2.54 -11.28
CA GLU A 59 4.95 -1.76 -12.20
C GLU A 59 5.68 -0.63 -11.44
N GLU A 60 5.04 -0.09 -10.40
CA GLU A 60 5.59 0.91 -9.49
C GLU A 60 6.80 0.42 -8.66
N ASP A 61 6.87 -0.86 -8.28
CA ASP A 61 8.03 -1.43 -7.56
C ASP A 61 9.26 -1.52 -8.45
N GLU A 62 9.08 -1.88 -9.73
CA GLU A 62 10.19 -1.88 -10.69
C GLU A 62 10.65 -0.46 -11.00
N LEU A 63 9.73 0.49 -11.15
CA LEU A 63 10.06 1.91 -11.28
C LEU A 63 10.82 2.43 -10.05
N ARG A 64 10.40 2.05 -8.84
CA ARG A 64 11.09 2.40 -7.60
C ARG A 64 12.54 1.92 -7.61
N LYS A 65 12.78 0.67 -8.00
CA LYS A 65 14.15 0.11 -8.10
C LYS A 65 15.00 0.85 -9.14
N GLN A 66 14.41 1.27 -10.26
CA GLN A 66 15.13 2.05 -11.27
C GLN A 66 15.57 3.41 -10.71
N ILE A 67 14.66 4.12 -10.04
CA ILE A 67 14.99 5.40 -9.39
C ILE A 67 16.02 5.22 -8.28
N GLU A 68 15.90 4.17 -7.47
CA GLU A 68 16.88 3.87 -6.41
C GLU A 68 18.28 3.64 -6.97
N ARG A 69 18.41 2.85 -8.05
CA ARG A 69 19.70 2.65 -8.74
C ARG A 69 20.27 3.97 -9.23
N LEU A 70 19.46 4.80 -9.87
CA LEU A 70 19.86 6.09 -10.44
C LEU A 70 20.37 7.05 -9.36
N VAL A 71 19.69 7.14 -8.21
CA VAL A 71 20.12 7.97 -7.08
C VAL A 71 21.40 7.42 -6.45
N ARG A 72 21.48 6.10 -6.26
CA ARG A 72 22.64 5.46 -5.66
C ARG A 72 23.89 5.62 -6.53
N THR A 73 23.78 5.49 -7.85
CA THR A 73 24.93 5.65 -8.77
C THR A 73 25.42 7.09 -8.83
N GLN A 74 24.52 8.07 -8.86
CA GLN A 74 24.91 9.47 -9.04
C GLN A 74 25.32 10.15 -7.73
N PHE A 75 24.65 9.83 -6.63
CA PHE A 75 24.77 10.57 -5.36
C PHE A 75 25.23 9.72 -4.18
N ASN A 76 25.40 8.40 -4.36
CA ASN A 76 25.72 7.45 -3.29
C ASN A 76 24.78 7.56 -2.08
N HIS A 77 23.49 7.74 -2.34
CA HIS A 77 22.44 7.85 -1.33
C HIS A 77 21.32 6.83 -1.53
N ASP A 78 20.64 6.51 -0.43
CA ASP A 78 19.41 5.73 -0.44
C ASP A 78 18.20 6.66 -0.60
N LEU A 79 17.25 6.20 -1.42
CA LEU A 79 15.97 6.85 -1.69
C LEU A 79 15.15 7.08 -0.41
N SER A 80 15.28 6.19 0.58
CA SER A 80 14.57 6.26 1.86
C SER A 80 14.84 7.56 2.64
N HIS A 81 15.99 8.19 2.42
CA HIS A 81 16.39 9.42 3.12
C HIS A 81 16.00 10.71 2.39
N ILE A 82 15.47 10.65 1.16
CA ILE A 82 15.21 11.86 0.37
C ILE A 82 14.26 12.83 1.09
N SER A 83 13.25 12.33 1.80
CA SER A 83 12.28 13.18 2.49
C SER A 83 12.88 13.95 3.66
N SER A 84 13.93 13.43 4.32
CA SER A 84 14.58 14.06 5.48
C SER A 84 15.82 14.87 5.13
N MET A 85 16.29 14.85 3.88
CA MET A 85 17.42 15.65 3.41
C MET A 85 17.16 17.15 3.51
N ASP A 86 18.25 17.92 3.57
CA ASP A 86 18.20 19.37 3.47
C ASP A 86 17.57 19.81 2.15
N TYR A 87 17.00 21.01 2.14
CA TYR A 87 16.21 21.50 1.02
C TYR A 87 17.00 21.54 -0.29
N ASN A 88 18.26 21.98 -0.26
CA ASN A 88 19.06 22.17 -1.46
C ASN A 88 19.51 20.83 -2.05
N ARG A 89 19.97 19.91 -1.20
CA ARG A 89 20.38 18.57 -1.62
C ARG A 89 19.22 17.75 -2.15
N ARG A 90 18.08 17.76 -1.46
CA ARG A 90 16.85 17.13 -1.94
C ARG A 90 16.43 17.69 -3.30
N LYS A 91 16.50 19.01 -3.48
CA LYS A 91 16.15 19.67 -4.74
C LYS A 91 17.04 19.20 -5.90
N GLU A 92 18.35 19.15 -5.67
CA GLU A 92 19.33 18.68 -6.67
C GLU A 92 19.01 17.26 -7.14
N ILE A 93 18.80 16.33 -6.19
CA ILE A 93 18.51 14.94 -6.49
C ILE A 93 17.17 14.80 -7.24
N ILE A 94 16.12 15.51 -6.80
CA ILE A 94 14.81 15.49 -7.48
C ILE A 94 14.94 16.02 -8.92
N ALA A 95 15.66 17.12 -9.13
CA ALA A 95 15.85 17.68 -10.47
C ALA A 95 16.60 16.70 -11.38
N TYR A 96 17.62 16.00 -10.84
CA TYR A 96 18.33 14.97 -11.57
C TYR A 96 17.44 13.77 -11.92
N ILE A 97 16.62 13.28 -10.99
CA ILE A 97 15.67 12.19 -11.25
C ILE A 97 14.69 12.57 -12.37
N VAL A 98 14.13 13.79 -12.31
CA VAL A 98 13.20 14.28 -13.33
C VAL A 98 13.87 14.38 -14.71
N ALA A 99 15.11 14.84 -14.76
CA ALA A 99 15.85 14.96 -16.02
C ALA A 99 16.24 13.60 -16.65
N ASN A 100 16.35 12.55 -15.83
CA ASN A 100 16.84 11.24 -16.25
C ASN A 100 15.77 10.13 -16.16
N SER A 101 14.49 10.50 -15.99
CA SER A 101 13.38 9.56 -16.03
C SER A 101 12.23 10.13 -16.87
N SER A 102 11.43 9.25 -17.48
CA SER A 102 10.22 9.62 -18.22
C SER A 102 8.97 9.66 -17.32
N LEU A 103 9.16 9.72 -16.01
CA LEU A 103 8.07 9.61 -15.03
C LEU A 103 7.36 10.95 -14.81
N SER A 104 6.03 10.89 -14.67
CA SER A 104 5.26 12.06 -14.27
C SER A 104 5.58 12.49 -12.84
N TYR A 105 5.37 13.77 -12.51
CA TYR A 105 5.52 14.26 -11.14
C TYR A 105 4.61 13.55 -10.14
N ALA A 106 3.48 13.00 -10.59
CA ALA A 106 2.58 12.22 -9.73
C ALA A 106 3.20 10.86 -9.38
N GLN A 107 3.74 10.13 -10.35
CA GLN A 107 4.44 8.86 -10.14
C GLN A 107 5.67 9.04 -9.24
N LEU A 108 6.48 10.06 -9.52
CA LEU A 108 7.62 10.40 -8.68
C LEU A 108 7.18 10.78 -7.26
N GLY A 109 6.01 11.42 -7.11
CA GLY A 109 5.46 11.75 -5.80
C GLY A 109 5.17 10.51 -4.95
N ARG A 110 4.59 9.48 -5.56
CA ARG A 110 4.33 8.19 -4.90
C ARG A 110 5.64 7.47 -4.54
N ILE A 111 6.56 7.38 -5.50
CA ILE A 111 7.86 6.70 -5.32
C ILE A 111 8.71 7.38 -4.22
N LEU A 112 8.80 8.70 -4.25
CA LEU A 112 9.63 9.48 -3.32
C LEU A 112 8.93 9.81 -2.00
N ASN A 113 7.65 9.46 -1.87
CA ASN A 113 6.78 9.89 -0.76
C ASN A 113 6.79 11.43 -0.58
N LEU A 114 6.60 12.16 -1.68
CA LEU A 114 6.55 13.62 -1.72
C LEU A 114 5.32 14.10 -2.48
N SER A 115 4.83 15.30 -2.16
CA SER A 115 3.75 15.88 -2.96
C SER A 115 4.24 16.19 -4.39
N LYS A 116 3.36 16.04 -5.39
CA LYS A 116 3.63 16.46 -6.78
C LYS A 116 4.10 17.93 -6.87
N TYR A 117 3.60 18.77 -5.96
CA TYR A 117 3.97 20.19 -5.89
C TYR A 117 5.39 20.40 -5.36
N SER A 118 5.85 19.56 -4.43
CA SER A 118 7.23 19.58 -3.93
C SER A 118 8.21 19.28 -5.07
N ILE A 119 7.88 18.29 -5.90
CA ILE A 119 8.68 17.91 -7.09
C ILE A 119 8.68 19.04 -8.13
N TYR A 120 7.50 19.57 -8.45
CA TYR A 120 7.38 20.71 -9.38
C TYR A 120 8.21 21.93 -8.93
N ARG A 121 8.14 22.30 -7.64
CA ARG A 121 8.90 23.44 -7.09
C ARG A 121 10.40 23.20 -7.12
N ALA A 122 10.85 21.96 -6.89
CA ALA A 122 12.25 21.60 -6.99
C ALA A 122 12.80 21.85 -8.40
N CYS A 123 12.00 21.58 -9.44
CA CYS A 123 12.41 21.75 -10.83
C CYS A 123 12.32 23.20 -11.33
N LYS A 124 11.31 23.97 -10.87
CA LYS A 124 11.05 25.34 -11.37
C LYS A 124 12.25 26.29 -11.20
N LYS A 125 12.94 26.24 -10.07
CA LYS A 125 14.08 27.15 -9.79
C LYS A 125 15.39 26.76 -10.50
N THR A 126 15.51 25.53 -10.99
CA THR A 126 16.75 25.05 -11.64
C THR A 126 16.80 25.50 -13.10
N GLY A 127 15.65 25.66 -13.77
CA GLY A 127 15.56 26.22 -15.12
C GLY A 127 15.85 27.73 -15.20
N GLU A 128 15.69 28.47 -14.10
CA GLU A 128 16.07 29.89 -14.02
C GLU A 128 17.59 30.08 -13.86
N GLN A 129 18.27 29.15 -13.18
CA GLN A 129 19.72 29.17 -12.97
C GLN A 129 20.51 28.78 -14.24
N GLN A 130 19.94 27.99 -15.15
CA GLN A 130 20.57 27.65 -16.43
C GLN A 130 20.49 28.76 -17.49
N LYS A 131 19.55 29.71 -17.36
CA LYS A 131 19.47 30.88 -18.24
C LYS A 131 20.48 31.97 -17.88
N GLN A 132 20.77 32.18 -16.60
CA GLN A 132 21.71 33.22 -16.16
C GLN A 132 23.21 32.87 -16.36
N VAL A 133 23.53 31.63 -16.74
CA VAL A 133 24.92 31.21 -17.01
C VAL A 133 25.24 31.25 -18.51
N ASN A 134 24.24 31.47 -19.37
CA ASN A 134 24.38 31.49 -20.83
C ASN A 134 24.11 32.88 -21.46
N ASP A 135 23.93 33.92 -20.64
CA ASP A 135 23.87 35.33 -21.04
C ASP A 135 25.09 36.08 -20.46
#